data_AF-A0A915PD95-F1
#
_entry.id   AF-A0A915PD95-F1
#
_cell.length_a   1.000
_cell.length_b   1.000
_cell.length_c   1.000
_cell.angle_alpha   90.00
_cell.angle_beta   90.00
_cell.angle_gamma   90.00
#
_symmetry.space_group_name_H-M   'P 1'
#
loop_
_entity.id
_entity.type
_entity.pdbx_description
1 polymer ?
#
loop_
_entity_poly.entity_id
_entity_poly.type
_entity_poly.pdbx_seq_one_letter_code
_entity_poly.pdbx_strand_id
1 'polypeptide(L)' 'MSNKFYGQLVIGAPGAGKTTYCNALQQIFKAIKRPFILVNLDPANENIPFETHVDINELICVGDVME' A
#
# COMPACT_ATOMS: atom_id res chain seq x y z
N MET A 1 -9.84 -27.08 -5.42
CA MET A 1 -9.70 -26.12 -4.31
C MET A 1 -9.75 -24.72 -4.92
N SER A 2 -10.70 -23.87 -4.52
CA SER A 2 -10.74 -22.49 -5.00
C SER A 2 -9.58 -21.69 -4.38
N ASN A 3 -8.76 -21.02 -5.18
CA ASN A 3 -7.80 -20.05 -4.66
C ASN A 3 -8.58 -18.89 -4.05
N LYS A 4 -8.58 -18.77 -2.72
CA LYS A 4 -9.17 -17.65 -2.00
C LYS A 4 -8.08 -16.64 -1.69
N PHE A 5 -8.28 -15.40 -2.12
CA PHE A 5 -7.45 -14.27 -1.72
C PHE A 5 -8.04 -13.64 -0.45
N TYR A 6 -7.17 -13.21 0.45
CA TYR A 6 -7.53 -12.43 1.63
C TYR A 6 -6.88 -11.06 1.49
N GLY A 7 -7.62 -10.02 1.88
CA GLY A 7 -7.17 -8.64 1.81
C GLY A 7 -7.54 -7.87 3.06
N GLN A 8 -6.79 -6.82 3.34
CA GLN A 8 -7.04 -5.88 4.41
C GLN A 8 -7.06 -4.47 3.82
N LEU A 9 -8.11 -3.72 4.10
CA LEU A 9 -8.17 -2.30 3.81
C LEU A 9 -7.77 -1.51 5.05
N VAL A 10 -6.69 -0.74 4.96
CA VAL A 10 -6.17 0.06 6.08
C VAL A 10 -6.71 1.49 5.95
N ILE A 11 -7.55 1.90 6.90
CA ILE A 11 -8.18 3.23 6.94
C ILE A 11 -7.91 3.91 8.28
N GLY A 12 -8.01 5.25 8.30
CA GLY A 12 -7.79 6.06 9.48
C GLY A 12 -7.48 7.52 9.15
N ALA A 13 -7.63 8.40 10.13
CA ALA A 13 -7.35 9.82 9.99
C ALA A 13 -5.88 10.10 9.57
N PRO A 14 -5.56 11.29 9.05
CA PRO A 14 -4.18 11.73 8.87
C PRO A 14 -3.38 11.57 10.17
N GLY A 15 -2.14 11.08 10.07
CA GLY A 15 -1.30 10.84 11.25
C GLY A 15 -1.60 9.58 12.08
N ALA A 16 -2.65 8.81 11.76
CA ALA A 16 -3.00 7.58 12.50
C ALA A 16 -2.01 6.41 12.33
N GLY A 17 -0.92 6.59 11.57
CA GLY A 17 0.13 5.58 11.41
C GLY A 17 -0.13 4.50 10.35
N LYS A 18 -1.05 4.73 9.40
CA LYS A 18 -1.40 3.78 8.32
C LYS A 18 -0.18 3.29 7.54
N THR A 19 0.66 4.21 7.07
CA THR A 19 1.88 3.91 6.30
C THR A 19 2.87 3.11 7.13
N THR A 20 3.06 3.47 8.41
CA THR A 20 3.90 2.75 9.36
C THR A 20 3.42 1.31 9.58
N TYR A 21 2.11 1.13 9.72
CA TYR A 21 1.48 -0.18 9.86
C TYR A 21 1.71 -1.06 8.63
N CYS A 22 1.50 -0.53 7.41
CA CYS A 22 1.74 -1.25 6.17
C CYS A 22 3.22 -1.68 6.02
N ASN A 23 4.17 -0.81 6.38
CA ASN A 23 5.60 -1.16 6.37
C ASN A 23 5.91 -2.32 7.32
N ALA A 24 5.41 -2.27 8.55
CA ALA A 24 5.62 -3.32 9.53
C ALA A 24 5.03 -4.67 9.06
N LEU A 25 3.82 -4.66 8.50
CA LEU A 25 3.20 -5.86 7.91
C LEU A 25 4.03 -6.43 6.76
N GLN A 26 4.54 -5.57 5.87
CA GLN A 26 5.40 -5.99 4.77
C GLN A 26 6.65 -6.72 5.29
N GLN A 27 7.31 -6.17 6.32
CA GLN A 27 8.48 -6.80 6.92
C GLN A 27 8.14 -8.17 7.54
N ILE A 28 7.00 -8.28 8.23
CA ILE A 28 6.53 -9.55 8.79
C ILE A 28 6.27 -10.57 7.66
N PHE A 29 5.54 -10.21 6.62
CA PHE A 29 5.23 -11.12 5.51
C PHE A 29 6.47 -11.59 4.76
N LYS A 30 7.45 -10.70 4.54
CA LYS A 30 8.77 -11.07 4.01
C LYS A 30 9.48 -12.06 4.95
N ALA A 31 9.51 -11.79 6.26
CA ALA A 31 10.18 -12.65 7.25
C ALA A 31 9.59 -14.06 7.32
N ILE A 32 8.25 -14.18 7.29
CA ILE A 32 7.56 -15.49 7.31
C ILE A 32 7.41 -16.12 5.91
N LYS A 33 7.98 -15.51 4.87
CA LYS A 33 7.88 -15.94 3.47
C LYS A 33 6.43 -16.11 2.99
N ARG A 34 5.53 -15.25 3.47
CA ARG A 34 4.12 -15.23 3.05
C ARG A 34 4.02 -14.37 1.79
N PRO A 35 3.53 -14.90 0.64
CA PRO A 35 3.29 -14.08 -0.54
C PRO A 35 2.21 -13.04 -0.25
N PHE A 36 2.40 -11.80 -0.71
CA PHE A 36 1.44 -10.70 -0.56
C PHE A 36 1.57 -9.71 -1.72
N ILE A 37 0.59 -8.82 -1.84
CA ILE A 37 0.61 -7.66 -2.73
C ILE A 37 0.29 -6.45 -1.85
N LEU A 38 1.07 -5.39 -2.00
CA LEU A 38 0.86 -4.13 -1.29
C LEU A 38 0.45 -3.07 -2.30
N VAL A 39 -0.75 -2.51 -2.11
CA VAL A 39 -1.34 -1.50 -2.99
C VAL A 39 -1.39 -0.17 -2.24
N ASN A 40 -0.70 0.86 -2.73
CA ASN A 40 -0.86 2.21 -2.23
C ASN A 40 -2.01 2.90 -2.98
N LEU A 41 -3.02 3.34 -2.22
CA LEU A 41 -4.18 4.07 -2.74
C LEU A 41 -4.21 5.53 -2.25
N ASP A 42 -3.17 5.97 -1.54
CA ASP A 42 -3.07 7.35 -1.05
C ASP A 42 -2.22 8.19 -2.02
N PRO A 43 -2.84 9.06 -2.82
CA PRO A 43 -2.12 9.86 -3.81
C PRO A 43 -1.20 10.90 -3.16
N ALA A 44 -1.45 11.29 -1.91
CA ALA A 44 -0.66 12.31 -1.20
C ALA A 44 0.59 11.72 -0.50
N ASN A 45 0.85 10.42 -0.66
CA ASN A 45 1.92 9.73 0.05
C ASN A 45 3.19 9.69 -0.83
N GLU A 46 3.84 10.84 -1.01
CA GLU A 46 4.94 11.04 -1.99
C GLU A 46 6.25 10.33 -1.61
N ASN A 47 6.45 9.99 -0.33
CA ASN A 47 7.72 9.46 0.18
C ASN A 47 7.50 8.19 1.00
N ILE A 48 7.06 7.12 0.33
CA ILE A 48 6.92 5.81 0.97
C ILE A 48 8.31 5.17 1.08
N PRO A 49 8.83 4.88 2.28
CA PRO A 49 10.19 4.34 2.45
C PRO A 49 10.28 2.83 2.15
N PHE A 50 9.27 2.27 1.46
CA PHE A 50 9.15 0.86 1.21
C PHE A 50 8.50 0.57 -0.13
N GLU A 51 8.83 -0.58 -0.71
CA GLU A 51 8.37 -1.01 -2.02
C GLU A 51 6.88 -1.37 -2.01
N THR A 52 6.10 -0.66 -2.81
CA THR A 52 4.71 -0.97 -3.15
C THR A 52 4.69 -1.80 -4.44
N HIS A 53 3.71 -2.70 -4.59
CA HIS A 53 3.58 -3.52 -5.80
C HIS A 53 2.68 -2.84 -6.84
N VAL A 54 1.78 -1.97 -6.37
CA VAL A 54 0.88 -1.14 -7.17
C VAL A 54 0.76 0.19 -6.44
N ASP A 55 0.92 1.30 -7.15
CA ASP A 55 0.72 2.65 -6.63
C ASP A 55 -0.26 3.41 -7.52
N ILE A 56 -1.26 4.05 -6.91
CA ILE A 56 -2.22 4.87 -7.67
C ILE A 56 -1.55 6.06 -8.37
N ASN A 57 -0.43 6.54 -7.83
CA ASN A 57 0.35 7.62 -8.45
C ASN A 57 0.96 7.21 -9.80
N GLU A 58 1.17 5.91 -10.05
CA GLU A 58 1.62 5.40 -11.34
C GLU A 58 0.49 5.30 -12.39
N LEU A 59 -0.77 5.29 -11.93
CA LEU A 59 -1.97 5.21 -12.78
C LEU A 59 -2.58 6.58 -13.06
N ILE A 60 -2.46 7.50 -12.11
CA ILE A 60 -2.95 8.88 -12.16
C ILE A 60 -1.87 9.74 -11.51
N CYS A 61 -1.01 10.38 -12.30
CA CYS A 61 -0.14 11.40 -11.74
C CYS A 61 -1.03 12.61 -11.39
N VAL A 62 -0.79 13.26 -10.24
CA VAL A 62 -1.51 14.49 -9.85
C VAL A 62 -1.43 15.57 -10.94
N GLY A 63 -0.36 15.54 -11.75
CA GLY A 63 -0.20 16.40 -12.93
C GLY A 63 -1.24 16.17 -14.05
N ASP A 64 -1.85 14.99 -14.15
CA ASP A 64 -2.83 14.66 -15.19
C ASP A 64 -4.27 15.15 -14.87
N VAL A 65 -4.52 15.53 -13.61
CA VAL A 65 -5.85 15.95 -13.10
C VAL A 65 -5.95 17.48 -12.92
N MET A 66 -4.83 18.20 -12.97
CA MET A 66 -4.79 19.66 -12.80
C MET A 66 -4.96 20.45 -14.13
N GLU A 67 -5.69 19.89 -15.10
CA GLU A 67 -6.12 20.59 -16.32
C GLU A 67 -7.65 20.76 -16.37
#